data_AF-A0A0M0BZK6-F1
#
_entry.id   AF-A0A0M0BZK6-F1
#
_cell.length_a   1.000
_cell.length_b   1.000
_cell.length_c   1.000
_cell.angle_alpha   90.00
_cell.angle_beta   90.00
_cell.angle_gamma   90.00
#
_symmetry.space_group_name_H-M   'P 1'
#
loop_
_entity.id
_entity.type
_entity.pdbx_description
1 polymer ?
#
loop_
_entity_poly.entity_id
_entity_poly.type
_entity_poly.pdbx_seq_one_letter_code
_entity_poly.pdbx_strand_id
1 'polypeptide(L)'
;MIADDAITTAKIVDGAVTAAKLTDGAGSGVDADLLDGQHGTNYENTITMLNATSDITLSTSEVVIPGMSGSFNAGTYLVIATVPLSATGTSGQIGNTNVRCRVNAVVQNGHAHHSFTIGAGLSFKYTAAFVWRVVLPSTQTIDITAYQGGGTTCTIVTTWQLDKAAVVKINP
;
A
#
# COMPACT_ATOMS: atom_id res chain seq x y z
N MET A 1 30.70 29.21 29.06
CA MET A 1 29.38 28.97 29.68
C MET A 1 28.97 30.22 30.42
N ILE A 2 27.69 30.57 30.35
CA ILE A 2 27.12 31.59 31.24
C ILE A 2 27.08 30.96 32.65
N ALA A 3 27.49 31.72 33.67
CA ALA A 3 27.47 31.24 35.05
C ALA A 3 26.03 31.15 35.58
N ASP A 4 25.79 30.30 36.57
CA ASP A 4 24.51 30.26 37.28
C ASP A 4 24.14 31.66 37.79
N ASP A 5 22.84 32.00 37.73
CA ASP A 5 22.27 33.33 38.08
C ASP A 5 22.80 34.53 37.27
N ALA A 6 23.62 34.33 36.24
CA ALA A 6 24.13 35.43 35.44
C ALA A 6 23.04 36.11 34.58
N ILE A 7 21.87 35.49 34.36
CA ILE A 7 20.70 36.13 33.75
C ILE A 7 19.65 36.39 34.85
N THR A 8 19.54 37.63 35.32
CA THR A 8 18.52 38.05 36.29
C THR A 8 17.36 38.73 35.58
N THR A 9 16.19 38.84 36.22
CA THR A 9 15.00 39.51 35.64
C THR A 9 15.27 40.95 35.19
N ALA A 10 16.21 41.65 35.83
CA ALA A 10 16.61 42.99 35.39
C ALA A 10 17.38 43.02 34.06
N LYS A 11 18.02 41.91 33.66
CA LYS A 11 18.78 41.80 32.40
C LYS A 11 17.91 41.49 31.19
N ILE A 12 16.67 41.04 31.42
CA ILE A 12 15.67 40.81 30.38
C ILE A 12 14.46 41.67 30.69
N VAL A 13 14.33 42.79 29.96
CA VAL A 13 13.14 43.65 30.06
C VAL A 13 11.89 42.83 29.76
N ASP A 14 10.78 43.12 30.43
CA ASP A 14 9.51 42.44 30.17
C ASP A 14 9.10 42.60 28.69
N GLY A 15 8.64 41.52 28.09
CA GLY A 15 8.37 41.45 26.65
C GLY A 15 9.61 41.43 25.73
N ALA A 16 10.84 41.49 26.26
CA ALA A 16 12.04 41.40 25.43
C ALA A 16 12.22 40.04 24.75
N VAL A 17 11.67 38.96 25.32
CA VAL A 17 11.57 37.64 24.66
C VAL A 17 10.18 37.51 24.06
N THR A 18 10.05 37.82 22.78
CA THR A 18 8.81 37.67 22.01
C THR A 18 8.70 36.29 21.40
N ALA A 19 7.50 35.82 21.05
CA ALA A 19 7.30 34.56 20.33
C ALA A 19 8.17 34.46 19.06
N ALA A 20 8.34 35.57 18.31
CA ALA A 20 9.20 35.65 17.14
C ALA A 20 10.72 35.44 17.41
N LYS A 21 11.16 35.52 18.68
CA LYS A 21 12.55 35.22 19.08
C LYS A 21 12.71 33.75 19.50
N LEU A 22 11.62 33.01 19.60
CA LEU A 22 11.57 31.61 20.02
C LEU A 22 11.22 30.66 18.87
N THR A 23 10.91 31.18 17.68
CA THR A 23 10.76 30.36 16.47
C THR A 23 12.12 29.91 15.96
N ASP A 24 12.13 28.87 15.12
CA ASP A 24 13.29 28.65 14.28
C ASP A 24 13.54 29.90 13.40
N GLY A 25 14.80 30.15 13.06
CA GLY A 25 15.16 31.37 12.34
C GLY A 25 15.06 32.67 13.17
N ALA A 26 15.03 32.63 14.51
CA ALA A 26 14.99 33.83 15.35
C ALA A 26 15.94 34.95 14.88
N GLY A 27 15.37 36.11 14.52
CA GLY A 27 16.11 37.27 14.02
C GLY A 27 16.23 37.40 12.49
N SER A 28 15.83 36.38 11.72
CA SER A 28 15.78 36.45 10.25
C SER A 28 14.47 37.05 9.72
N GLY A 29 13.42 37.11 10.55
CA GLY A 29 12.05 37.46 10.12
C GLY A 29 11.36 36.34 9.34
N VAL A 30 11.94 35.14 9.36
CA VAL A 30 11.56 34.00 8.54
C VAL A 30 11.43 32.77 9.43
N ASP A 31 10.20 32.28 9.53
CA ASP A 31 9.88 30.94 10.02
C ASP A 31 10.32 29.95 8.93
N ALA A 32 11.16 28.96 9.28
CA ALA A 32 11.77 28.06 8.32
C ALA A 32 10.73 27.21 7.58
N ASP A 33 9.59 26.91 8.22
CA ASP A 33 8.46 26.22 7.59
C ASP A 33 7.74 27.13 6.56
N LEU A 34 7.91 28.46 6.65
CA LEU A 34 7.36 29.43 5.70
C LEU A 34 8.26 29.69 4.48
N LEU A 35 9.52 29.22 4.47
CA LEU A 35 10.45 29.47 3.36
C LEU A 35 10.16 28.67 2.11
N ASP A 36 9.78 27.41 2.28
CA ASP A 36 9.46 26.50 1.18
C ASP A 36 8.04 25.94 1.27
N GLY A 37 7.30 26.25 2.35
CA GLY A 37 5.94 25.77 2.58
C GLY A 37 5.87 24.26 2.79
N GLN A 38 7.00 23.60 3.09
CA GLN A 38 7.05 22.17 3.35
C GLN A 38 7.08 21.91 4.85
N HIS A 39 6.05 21.23 5.35
CA HIS A 39 6.07 20.64 6.69
C HIS A 39 6.43 19.16 6.61
N GLY A 40 6.87 18.56 7.72
CA GLY A 40 7.26 17.14 7.77
C GLY A 40 6.19 16.17 7.22
N THR A 41 4.91 16.52 7.35
CA THR A 41 3.78 15.77 6.80
C THR A 41 3.76 15.68 5.28
N ASN A 42 4.43 16.60 4.58
CA ASN A 42 4.48 16.62 3.11
C ASN A 42 5.24 15.42 2.55
N TYR A 43 6.15 14.84 3.34
CA TYR A 43 6.95 13.67 2.97
C TYR A 43 6.37 12.35 3.51
N GLU A 44 5.25 12.40 4.24
CA GLU A 44 4.62 11.20 4.78
C GLU A 44 3.87 10.45 3.69
N ASN A 45 4.37 9.27 3.33
CA ASN A 45 3.65 8.36 2.46
C ASN A 45 2.35 7.92 3.13
N THR A 46 1.23 8.11 2.45
CA THR A 46 -0.08 7.63 2.93
C THR A 46 -0.25 6.17 2.54
N ILE A 47 -0.60 5.31 3.50
CA ILE A 47 -0.90 3.89 3.26
C ILE A 47 -2.41 3.67 3.39
N THR A 48 -3.03 3.14 2.35
CA THR A 48 -4.42 2.65 2.40
C THR A 48 -4.43 1.14 2.34
N MET A 49 -5.11 0.49 3.29
CA MET A 49 -5.28 -0.96 3.31
C MET A 49 -6.61 -1.35 2.66
N LEU A 50 -6.55 -2.21 1.66
CA LEU A 50 -7.70 -2.89 1.08
C LEU A 50 -7.70 -4.33 1.61
N ASN A 51 -8.78 -4.73 2.27
CA ASN A 51 -8.93 -6.06 2.84
C ASN A 51 -10.02 -6.80 2.08
N ALA A 52 -9.78 -8.07 1.75
CA ALA A 52 -10.84 -8.85 1.16
C ALA A 52 -12.00 -9.03 2.17
N THR A 53 -13.22 -9.13 1.65
CA THR A 53 -14.44 -9.31 2.45
C THR A 53 -15.03 -10.71 2.32
N SER A 54 -14.62 -11.48 1.31
CA SER A 54 -15.05 -12.86 1.11
C SER A 54 -14.10 -13.61 0.21
N ASP A 55 -14.09 -14.94 0.33
CA ASP A 55 -13.36 -15.81 -0.58
C ASP A 55 -13.96 -15.79 -1.98
N ILE A 56 -13.12 -16.06 -2.98
CA ILE A 56 -13.57 -16.37 -4.34
C ILE A 56 -13.03 -17.72 -4.77
N THR A 57 -13.86 -18.50 -5.47
CA THR A 57 -13.38 -19.66 -6.25
C THR A 57 -12.86 -19.15 -7.58
N LEU A 58 -11.61 -19.44 -7.90
CA LEU A 58 -10.97 -18.96 -9.11
C LEU A 58 -11.61 -19.63 -10.33
N SER A 59 -11.87 -18.83 -11.36
CA SER A 59 -12.34 -19.29 -12.67
C SER A 59 -11.37 -18.84 -13.76
N THR A 60 -11.55 -19.24 -15.02
CA THR A 60 -10.73 -18.73 -16.13
C THR A 60 -11.02 -17.27 -16.43
N SER A 61 -12.16 -16.77 -15.95
CA SER A 61 -12.49 -15.36 -15.98
C SER A 61 -11.86 -14.64 -14.79
N GLU A 62 -11.31 -13.47 -15.08
CA GLU A 62 -10.72 -12.61 -14.07
C GLU A 62 -11.79 -11.94 -13.21
N VAL A 63 -11.66 -12.12 -11.89
CA VAL A 63 -12.61 -11.65 -10.90
C VAL A 63 -11.89 -10.78 -9.89
N VAL A 64 -12.49 -9.64 -9.55
CA VAL A 64 -12.03 -8.77 -8.46
C VAL A 64 -12.22 -9.50 -7.14
N ILE A 65 -11.19 -9.56 -6.30
CA ILE A 65 -11.34 -10.11 -4.95
C ILE A 65 -12.21 -9.11 -4.17
N PRO A 66 -13.38 -9.52 -3.65
CA PRO A 66 -14.32 -8.62 -2.99
C PRO A 66 -13.63 -7.85 -1.86
N GLY A 67 -13.82 -6.54 -1.79
CA GLY A 67 -13.17 -5.66 -0.79
C GLY A 67 -11.76 -5.19 -1.16
N MET A 68 -11.11 -5.80 -2.17
CA MET A 68 -9.79 -5.38 -2.65
C MET A 68 -9.87 -4.35 -3.79
N SER A 69 -10.79 -3.38 -3.67
CA SER A 69 -10.95 -2.28 -4.62
C SER A 69 -11.10 -0.96 -3.87
N GLY A 70 -10.45 0.09 -4.36
CA GLY A 70 -10.51 1.43 -3.77
C GLY A 70 -10.35 2.54 -4.80
N SER A 71 -10.90 3.71 -4.50
CA SER A 71 -10.73 4.93 -5.30
C SER A 71 -9.58 5.75 -4.76
N PHE A 72 -8.64 6.10 -5.63
CA PHE A 72 -7.41 6.79 -5.27
C PHE A 72 -7.24 8.02 -6.16
N ASN A 73 -6.92 9.16 -5.54
CA ASN A 73 -6.67 10.41 -6.26
C ASN A 73 -5.41 10.32 -7.14
N ALA A 74 -5.19 11.34 -7.96
CA ALA A 74 -3.98 11.43 -8.76
C ALA A 74 -2.69 11.29 -7.91
N GLY A 75 -1.70 10.60 -8.47
CA GLY A 75 -0.42 10.36 -7.80
C GLY A 75 0.31 9.11 -8.28
N THR A 76 1.51 8.89 -7.74
CA THR A 76 2.28 7.65 -7.92
C THR A 76 2.07 6.75 -6.72
N TYR A 77 1.84 5.47 -6.95
CA TYR A 77 1.58 4.50 -5.89
C TYR A 77 2.43 3.25 -6.05
N LEU A 78 2.78 2.68 -4.91
CA LEU A 78 3.20 1.29 -4.79
C LEU A 78 2.01 0.48 -4.28
N VAL A 79 1.57 -0.50 -5.07
CA VAL A 79 0.52 -1.43 -4.69
C VAL A 79 1.19 -2.75 -4.31
N ILE A 80 1.05 -3.15 -3.05
CA ILE A 80 1.60 -4.39 -2.53
C ILE A 80 0.43 -5.29 -2.17
N ALA A 81 0.20 -6.38 -2.90
CA ALA A 81 -0.87 -7.31 -2.59
C ALA A 81 -0.33 -8.66 -2.14
N THR A 82 -0.99 -9.23 -1.14
CA THR A 82 -0.79 -10.59 -0.64
C THR A 82 -2.11 -11.32 -0.80
N VAL A 83 -2.10 -12.43 -1.53
CA VAL A 83 -3.30 -13.24 -1.80
C VAL A 83 -2.99 -14.71 -1.50
N PRO A 84 -3.43 -15.21 -0.34
CA PRO A 84 -3.32 -16.63 -0.05
C PRO A 84 -4.35 -17.46 -0.79
N LEU A 85 -3.89 -18.59 -1.29
CA LEU A 85 -4.64 -19.47 -2.16
C LEU A 85 -4.55 -20.88 -1.61
N SER A 86 -5.68 -21.56 -1.61
CA SER A 86 -5.80 -22.96 -1.25
C SER A 86 -6.34 -23.73 -2.45
N ALA A 87 -5.73 -24.88 -2.70
CA ALA A 87 -6.13 -25.73 -3.80
C ALA A 87 -6.47 -27.14 -3.31
N THR A 88 -7.55 -27.65 -3.87
CA THR A 88 -8.05 -29.00 -3.62
C THR A 88 -8.27 -29.71 -4.94
N GLY A 89 -7.93 -30.99 -4.97
CA GLY A 89 -7.94 -31.77 -6.19
C GLY A 89 -7.48 -33.20 -5.96
N THR A 90 -7.42 -33.95 -7.05
CA THR A 90 -6.90 -35.31 -7.10
C THR A 90 -5.41 -35.29 -7.46
N SER A 91 -4.69 -36.37 -7.12
CA SER A 91 -3.28 -36.55 -7.49
C SER A 91 -3.05 -36.30 -8.98
N GLY A 92 -2.02 -35.52 -9.30
CA GLY A 92 -1.60 -35.24 -10.67
C GLY A 92 -2.35 -34.08 -11.34
N GLN A 93 -3.33 -33.46 -10.66
CA GLN A 93 -3.93 -32.22 -11.14
C GLN A 93 -2.97 -31.04 -10.99
N ILE A 94 -3.09 -30.07 -11.90
CA ILE A 94 -2.24 -28.88 -11.97
C ILE A 94 -3.09 -27.68 -11.60
N GLY A 95 -2.53 -26.77 -10.81
CA GLY A 95 -3.11 -25.47 -10.52
C GLY A 95 -2.23 -24.36 -11.03
N ASN A 96 -2.76 -23.57 -11.95
CA ASN A 96 -2.16 -22.33 -12.41
C ASN A 96 -3.02 -21.17 -11.92
N THR A 97 -2.40 -20.12 -11.40
CA THR A 97 -3.13 -18.96 -10.90
C THR A 97 -2.44 -17.69 -11.27
N ASN A 98 -3.24 -16.63 -11.31
CA ASN A 98 -2.74 -15.31 -11.55
C ASN A 98 -3.42 -14.33 -10.58
N VAL A 99 -2.64 -13.37 -10.13
CA VAL A 99 -3.08 -12.21 -9.35
C VAL A 99 -2.61 -10.97 -10.09
N ARG A 100 -3.52 -10.01 -10.26
CA ARG A 100 -3.29 -8.80 -11.04
C ARG A 100 -3.70 -7.56 -10.26
N CYS A 101 -3.04 -6.46 -10.57
CA CYS A 101 -3.50 -5.12 -10.25
C CYS A 101 -4.13 -4.52 -11.50
N ARG A 102 -5.28 -3.88 -11.35
CA ARG A 102 -5.92 -3.09 -12.41
C ARG A 102 -6.06 -1.64 -11.98
N VAL A 103 -6.07 -0.75 -12.97
CA VAL A 103 -6.44 0.66 -12.84
C VAL A 103 -7.62 0.90 -13.78
N ASN A 104 -8.80 1.21 -13.26
CA ASN A 104 -10.04 1.36 -14.04
C ASN A 104 -10.25 0.20 -15.03
N ALA A 105 -10.15 -1.04 -14.55
CA ALA A 105 -10.21 -2.28 -15.34
C ALA A 105 -9.04 -2.54 -16.32
N VAL A 106 -8.03 -1.66 -16.41
CA VAL A 106 -6.83 -1.88 -17.23
C VAL A 106 -5.74 -2.58 -16.41
N VAL A 107 -5.33 -3.76 -16.84
CA VAL A 107 -4.29 -4.57 -16.19
C VAL A 107 -2.94 -3.86 -16.23
N GLN A 108 -2.27 -3.82 -15.08
CA GLN A 108 -0.93 -3.26 -14.94
C GLN A 108 0.14 -4.35 -15.17
N ASN A 109 1.32 -3.96 -15.67
CA ASN A 109 2.43 -4.89 -15.92
C ASN A 109 2.97 -5.51 -14.63
N GLY A 110 3.44 -6.77 -14.69
CA GLY A 110 4.06 -7.46 -13.55
C GLY A 110 3.10 -8.36 -12.75
N HIS A 111 2.17 -9.04 -13.42
CA HIS A 111 1.22 -9.94 -12.76
C HIS A 111 1.90 -11.17 -12.16
N ALA A 112 1.32 -11.65 -11.07
CA ALA A 112 1.68 -12.90 -10.44
C ALA A 112 1.33 -14.07 -11.32
N HIS A 113 2.23 -15.04 -11.47
CA HIS A 113 1.87 -16.36 -11.94
C HIS A 113 2.47 -17.41 -11.01
N HIS A 114 1.64 -18.36 -10.58
CA HIS A 114 2.12 -19.52 -9.84
C HIS A 114 1.48 -20.79 -10.38
N SER A 115 2.33 -21.81 -10.56
CA SER A 115 1.98 -23.15 -11.00
C SER A 115 2.37 -24.17 -9.93
N PHE A 116 1.48 -25.09 -9.61
CA PHE A 116 1.76 -26.22 -8.72
C PHE A 116 1.04 -27.49 -9.19
N THR A 117 1.42 -28.64 -8.63
CA THR A 117 0.76 -29.94 -8.86
C THR A 117 0.23 -30.50 -7.54
N ILE A 118 -0.99 -31.02 -7.51
CA ILE A 118 -1.57 -31.70 -6.34
C ILE A 118 -0.98 -33.11 -6.22
N GLY A 119 -0.39 -33.41 -5.06
CA GLY A 119 -0.02 -34.77 -4.67
C GLY A 119 -1.23 -35.57 -4.15
N ALA A 120 -1.17 -36.90 -4.25
CA ALA A 120 -2.27 -37.78 -3.82
C ALA A 120 -2.72 -37.52 -2.37
N GLY A 121 -4.00 -37.17 -2.20
CA GLY A 121 -4.62 -36.98 -0.88
C GLY A 121 -4.22 -35.68 -0.18
N LEU A 122 -3.59 -34.72 -0.86
CA LEU A 122 -3.08 -33.49 -0.27
C LEU A 122 -3.86 -32.25 -0.72
N SER A 123 -3.96 -31.27 0.17
CA SER A 123 -4.33 -29.89 -0.18
C SER A 123 -3.07 -29.05 -0.27
N PHE A 124 -3.00 -28.16 -1.27
CA PHE A 124 -1.89 -27.23 -1.42
C PHE A 124 -2.28 -25.84 -0.94
N LYS A 125 -1.37 -25.14 -0.27
CA LYS A 125 -1.54 -23.76 0.15
C LYS A 125 -0.30 -22.97 -0.20
N TYR A 126 -0.49 -21.78 -0.74
CA TYR A 126 0.60 -20.83 -0.99
C TYR A 126 0.08 -19.40 -0.92
N THR A 127 1.01 -18.47 -0.82
CA THR A 127 0.71 -17.04 -0.79
C THR A 127 1.37 -16.38 -1.99
N ALA A 128 0.57 -15.71 -2.80
CA ALA A 128 1.04 -14.88 -3.90
C ALA A 128 1.28 -13.46 -3.37
N ALA A 129 2.52 -12.95 -3.43
CA ALA A 129 2.88 -11.60 -2.98
C ALA A 129 3.57 -10.80 -4.08
N PHE A 130 3.06 -9.61 -4.38
CA PHE A 130 3.47 -8.84 -5.56
C PHE A 130 3.43 -7.35 -5.30
N VAL A 131 4.26 -6.64 -6.08
CA VAL A 131 4.42 -5.19 -5.99
C VAL A 131 4.26 -4.59 -7.39
N TRP A 132 3.32 -3.65 -7.52
CA TRP A 132 3.12 -2.88 -8.73
C TRP A 132 3.40 -1.41 -8.47
N ARG A 133 4.08 -0.76 -9.42
CA ARG A 133 4.13 0.69 -9.46
C ARG A 133 3.08 1.19 -10.43
N VAL A 134 2.19 2.04 -9.97
CA VAL A 134 1.10 2.61 -10.78
C VAL A 134 1.14 4.13 -10.70
N VAL A 135 0.76 4.79 -11.79
CA VAL A 135 0.64 6.23 -11.88
C VAL A 135 -0.78 6.57 -12.28
N LEU A 136 -1.46 7.34 -11.44
CA LEU A 136 -2.83 7.77 -11.65
C LEU A 136 -2.84 9.23 -12.11
N PRO A 137 -3.22 9.55 -13.36
CA PRO A 137 -3.37 10.93 -13.82
C PRO A 137 -4.57 11.68 -13.20
N SER A 138 -5.55 10.94 -12.70
CA SER A 138 -6.76 11.47 -12.08
C SER A 138 -7.21 10.53 -10.96
N THR A 139 -8.34 10.82 -10.31
CA THR A 139 -8.97 9.87 -9.41
C THR A 139 -9.41 8.63 -10.19
N GLN A 140 -8.88 7.46 -9.82
CA GLN A 140 -9.13 6.20 -10.50
C GLN A 140 -9.29 5.07 -9.49
N THR A 141 -9.91 3.99 -9.92
CA THR A 141 -10.05 2.78 -9.10
C THR A 141 -8.83 1.91 -9.28
N ILE A 142 -8.23 1.47 -8.17
CA ILE A 142 -7.29 0.35 -8.15
C ILE A 142 -8.04 -0.84 -7.59
N ASP A 143 -7.94 -1.98 -8.26
CA ASP A 143 -8.48 -3.25 -7.79
C ASP A 143 -7.47 -4.39 -7.94
N ILE A 144 -7.58 -5.36 -7.03
CA ILE A 144 -6.84 -6.62 -7.09
C ILE A 144 -7.79 -7.71 -7.56
N THR A 145 -7.36 -8.43 -8.57
CA THR A 145 -8.10 -9.52 -9.16
C THR A 145 -7.29 -10.81 -9.12
N ALA A 146 -8.01 -11.93 -9.19
CA ALA A 146 -7.40 -13.23 -9.35
C ALA A 146 -8.19 -14.09 -10.33
N TYR A 147 -7.49 -15.06 -10.95
CA TYR A 147 -8.09 -16.06 -11.82
C TYR A 147 -7.20 -17.29 -11.96
N GLN A 148 -7.83 -18.40 -12.37
CA GLN A 148 -7.09 -19.61 -12.71
C GLN A 148 -6.47 -19.46 -14.09
N GLY A 149 -5.17 -19.75 -14.20
CA GLY A 149 -4.47 -19.84 -15.47
C GLY A 149 -4.96 -21.02 -16.30
N GLY A 150 -4.70 -20.98 -17.62
CA GLY A 150 -5.02 -22.08 -18.52
C GLY A 150 -4.37 -23.40 -18.08
N GLY A 151 -5.02 -24.53 -18.36
CA GLY A 151 -4.53 -25.86 -17.99
C GLY A 151 -4.72 -26.22 -16.51
N THR A 152 -5.36 -25.36 -15.72
CA THR A 152 -5.76 -25.68 -14.33
C THR A 152 -6.84 -26.76 -14.32
N THR A 153 -6.62 -27.81 -13.53
CA THR A 153 -7.55 -28.94 -13.38
C THR A 153 -7.99 -29.16 -11.92
N CYS A 154 -7.37 -28.49 -10.95
CA CYS A 154 -7.79 -28.49 -9.54
C CYS A 154 -8.68 -27.28 -9.21
N THR A 155 -9.47 -27.36 -8.15
CA THR A 155 -10.24 -26.22 -7.61
C THR A 155 -9.33 -25.35 -6.74
N ILE A 156 -9.39 -24.03 -6.94
CA ILE A 156 -8.56 -23.07 -6.20
C ILE A 156 -9.46 -21.96 -5.63
N VAL A 157 -9.24 -21.61 -4.37
CA VAL A 157 -10.00 -20.59 -3.64
C VAL A 157 -9.03 -19.66 -2.91
N THR A 158 -9.36 -18.36 -2.85
CA THR A 158 -8.61 -17.41 -2.02
C THR A 158 -8.90 -17.59 -0.52
N THR A 159 -8.21 -16.86 0.36
CA THR A 159 -8.52 -16.84 1.79
C THR A 159 -8.57 -15.39 2.28
N TRP A 160 -9.79 -14.86 2.39
CA TRP A 160 -10.04 -13.43 2.57
C TRP A 160 -9.43 -12.83 3.84
N GLN A 161 -9.36 -13.59 4.92
CA GLN A 161 -8.73 -13.18 6.19
C GLN A 161 -7.27 -12.75 6.00
N LEU A 162 -6.62 -13.29 4.97
CA LEU A 162 -5.21 -13.07 4.69
C LEU A 162 -4.99 -12.33 3.37
N ASP A 163 -6.03 -12.18 2.54
CA ASP A 163 -6.01 -11.37 1.31
C ASP A 163 -6.01 -9.87 1.67
N LYS A 164 -4.88 -9.22 1.43
CA LYS A 164 -4.67 -7.81 1.79
C LYS A 164 -3.86 -7.11 0.71
N ALA A 165 -4.19 -5.85 0.45
CA ALA A 165 -3.36 -4.97 -0.37
C ALA A 165 -3.08 -3.65 0.36
N ALA A 166 -1.82 -3.27 0.39
CA ALA A 166 -1.39 -1.95 0.80
C ALA A 166 -1.18 -1.10 -0.45
N VAL A 167 -1.94 -0.02 -0.57
CA VAL A 167 -1.77 1.00 -1.61
C VAL A 167 -1.07 2.18 -0.96
N VAL A 168 0.24 2.29 -1.20
CA VAL A 168 1.11 3.31 -0.64
C VAL A 168 1.25 4.44 -1.65
N LYS A 169 0.74 5.63 -1.32
CA LYS A 169 1.00 6.83 -2.11
C LYS A 169 2.43 7.26 -1.86
N ILE A 170 3.21 7.36 -2.93
CA ILE A 170 4.58 7.86 -2.88
C ILE A 170 4.50 9.36 -3.12
N ASN A 171 4.75 10.15 -2.07
CA ASN A 171 4.92 11.58 -2.23
C ASN A 171 6.30 11.88 -2.83
N PRO A 172 6.41 12.89 -3.69
CA PRO A 172 7.68 13.30 -4.30
C PRO A 172 8.70 13.81 -3.27
#